data_AF-B2C5V5-F1
#
_entry.id   AF-B2C5V5-F1
#
_cell.length_a   1.000
_cell.length_b   1.000
_cell.length_c   1.000
_cell.angle_alpha   90.00
_cell.angle_beta   90.00
_cell.angle_gamma   90.00
#
_symmetry.space_group_name_H-M   'P 1'
#
loop_
_entity.id
_entity.type
_entity.pdbx_description
1 polymer ?
#
loop_
_entity_poly.entity_id
_entity_poly.type
_entity_poly.pdbx_seq_one_letter_code
_entity_poly.pdbx_strand_id
1 'polypeptide(L)'
;MEEFRHNGRDFEYCPDVDTDMSKQIAPRRKKNKKPLPTECVFCRNNGEEETYYRKHLLKDIDGRVLCPVLRAYTCPICGACGDDAHTVKYCPKGPYNPNAMSTANAFKLLRNSTGKRRSK
;
A
#
# COMPACT_ATOMS: atom_id res chain seq x y z
N MET A 1 -21.85 -32.28 23.77
CA MET A 1 -20.74 -31.28 23.64
C MET A 1 -20.72 -30.88 22.17
N GLU A 2 -21.76 -30.14 21.78
CA GLU A 2 -22.21 -29.93 20.39
C GLU A 2 -21.54 -28.73 19.68
N GLU A 3 -20.60 -28.05 20.32
CA GLU A 3 -20.16 -26.69 19.93
C GLU A 3 -18.81 -26.60 19.21
N PHE A 4 -18.28 -27.69 18.67
CA PHE A 4 -17.12 -27.61 17.76
C PHE A 4 -17.48 -27.70 16.27
N ARG A 5 -18.78 -27.81 15.94
CA ARG A 5 -19.29 -28.09 14.59
C ARG A 5 -19.26 -26.90 13.61
N HIS A 6 -18.65 -25.77 13.96
CA HIS A 6 -18.69 -24.58 13.10
C HIS A 6 -17.37 -23.82 13.09
N ASN A 7 -16.36 -24.35 12.37
CA ASN A 7 -15.46 -23.58 11.49
C ASN A 7 -14.23 -24.36 10.97
N GLY A 8 -14.14 -25.67 11.20
CA GLY A 8 -13.16 -26.54 10.54
C GLY A 8 -13.75 -27.12 9.26
N ARG A 9 -13.72 -26.37 8.16
CA ARG A 9 -14.10 -26.85 6.83
C ARG A 9 -13.01 -27.82 6.37
N ASP A 10 -13.07 -29.06 6.86
CA ASP A 10 -12.18 -30.12 6.44
C ASP A 10 -12.37 -30.35 4.95
N PHE A 11 -11.30 -30.04 4.23
CA PHE A 11 -11.13 -30.20 2.80
C PHE A 11 -11.13 -31.69 2.51
N GLU A 12 -12.31 -32.25 2.21
CA GLU A 12 -12.44 -33.65 1.81
C GLU A 12 -11.44 -33.97 0.70
N TYR A 13 -10.61 -34.97 0.96
CA TYR A 13 -9.70 -35.58 0.01
C TYR A 13 -10.54 -36.21 -1.10
N CYS A 14 -10.64 -35.54 -2.25
CA CYS A 14 -11.19 -36.14 -3.47
C CYS A 14 -10.04 -36.85 -4.22
N PRO A 15 -10.07 -38.19 -4.35
CA PRO A 15 -9.19 -38.90 -5.25
C PRO A 15 -9.61 -38.62 -6.70
N ASP A 16 -8.62 -38.33 -7.54
CA ASP A 16 -8.79 -37.92 -8.93
C ASP A 16 -9.46 -39.03 -9.77
N VAL A 17 -10.66 -38.76 -10.27
CA VAL A 17 -11.26 -39.52 -11.38
C VAL A 17 -11.75 -38.54 -12.44
N ASP A 18 -11.15 -38.64 -13.62
CA ASP A 18 -11.38 -37.81 -14.80
C ASP A 18 -12.86 -37.81 -15.22
N THR A 19 -13.53 -36.65 -15.13
CA THR A 19 -14.74 -36.36 -15.91
C THR A 19 -14.90 -34.85 -16.13
N ASP A 20 -14.96 -34.49 -17.39
CA ASP A 20 -15.22 -33.16 -17.96
C ASP A 20 -16.45 -32.47 -17.34
N MET A 21 -16.27 -31.36 -16.60
CA MET A 21 -17.37 -30.44 -16.22
C MET A 21 -16.88 -29.06 -15.71
N SER A 22 -17.11 -28.04 -16.54
CA SER A 22 -17.56 -26.68 -16.17
C SER A 22 -16.94 -26.00 -14.93
N LYS A 23 -15.80 -25.32 -15.11
CA LYS A 23 -15.27 -24.34 -14.15
C LYS A 23 -16.20 -23.14 -14.00
N GLN A 24 -17.19 -23.22 -13.11
CA GLN A 24 -17.90 -22.03 -12.64
C GLN A 24 -16.99 -21.26 -11.68
N ILE A 25 -16.27 -20.31 -12.25
CA ILE A 25 -15.44 -19.33 -11.56
C ILE A 25 -16.36 -18.52 -10.64
N ALA A 26 -16.25 -18.72 -9.33
CA ALA A 26 -16.93 -17.91 -8.34
C ALA A 26 -16.72 -16.41 -8.65
N PRO A 27 -17.78 -15.56 -8.64
CA PRO A 27 -17.67 -14.17 -9.02
C PRO A 27 -16.73 -13.46 -8.05
N ARG A 28 -15.56 -13.06 -8.55
CA ARG A 28 -14.62 -12.18 -7.83
C ARG A 28 -15.42 -10.99 -7.30
N ARG A 29 -15.45 -10.79 -5.98
CA ARG A 29 -15.99 -9.58 -5.34
C ARG A 29 -15.48 -8.37 -6.12
N LYS A 30 -16.36 -7.67 -6.85
CA LYS A 30 -16.04 -6.41 -7.51
C LYS A 30 -15.51 -5.49 -6.41
N LYS A 31 -14.21 -5.21 -6.42
CA LYS A 31 -13.61 -4.19 -5.54
C LYS A 31 -14.35 -2.91 -5.87
N ASN A 32 -15.22 -2.44 -4.97
CA ASN A 32 -15.86 -1.14 -5.09
C ASN A 32 -14.75 -0.12 -5.36
N LYS A 33 -14.70 0.39 -6.59
CA LYS A 33 -13.81 1.49 -6.94
C LYS A 33 -14.33 2.68 -6.14
N LYS A 34 -13.63 3.01 -5.04
CA LYS A 34 -13.97 4.20 -4.26
C LYS A 34 -14.00 5.39 -5.23
N PRO A 35 -15.04 6.24 -5.17
CA PRO A 35 -15.10 7.41 -6.03
C PRO A 35 -13.81 8.22 -5.87
N LEU A 36 -13.30 8.74 -6.99
CA LEU A 36 -12.10 9.55 -6.98
C LEU A 36 -12.32 10.73 -6.02
N PRO A 37 -11.33 11.09 -5.17
CA PRO A 37 -11.46 12.21 -4.26
C PRO A 37 -11.81 13.48 -5.05
N THR A 38 -12.89 14.14 -4.65
CA THR A 38 -13.34 15.41 -5.24
C THR A 38 -12.72 16.63 -4.57
N GLU A 39 -11.90 16.41 -3.52
CA GLU A 39 -11.34 17.45 -2.68
C GLU A 39 -9.93 17.10 -2.19
N CYS A 40 -9.15 18.11 -1.81
CA CYS A 40 -7.81 17.95 -1.30
C CYS A 40 -7.82 17.41 0.14
N VAL A 41 -7.61 16.11 0.27
CA VAL A 41 -7.53 15.42 1.57
C VAL A 41 -6.43 15.98 2.48
N PHE A 42 -5.32 16.47 1.90
CA PHE A 42 -4.22 17.05 2.67
C PHE A 42 -4.64 18.35 3.37
N CYS A 43 -5.20 19.30 2.61
CA CYS A 43 -5.69 20.56 3.16
C CYS A 43 -6.85 20.34 4.15
N ARG A 44 -7.77 19.41 3.83
CA ARG A 44 -8.85 19.03 4.74
C ARG A 44 -8.32 18.51 6.08
N ASN A 45 -7.28 17.67 6.06
CA ASN A 45 -6.68 17.12 7.28
C ASN A 45 -5.91 18.17 8.09
N ASN A 46 -5.41 19.23 7.44
CA ASN A 46 -4.76 20.35 8.10
C ASN A 46 -5.75 21.38 8.68
N GLY A 47 -7.06 21.17 8.49
CA GLY A 47 -8.08 22.09 9.00
C GLY A 47 -8.27 23.34 8.14
N GLU A 48 -7.88 23.30 6.86
CA GLU A 48 -8.14 24.39 5.92
C GLU A 48 -9.64 24.59 5.68
N GLU A 49 -10.02 25.78 5.21
CA GLU A 49 -11.41 26.11 4.91
C GLU A 49 -12.00 25.20 3.83
N GLU A 50 -13.29 24.85 3.96
CA GLU A 50 -14.03 24.03 2.99
C GLU A 50 -14.04 24.60 1.58
N THR A 51 -14.15 25.92 1.47
CA THR A 51 -14.06 26.58 0.17
C THR A 51 -12.67 26.48 -0.45
N TYR A 52 -11.62 26.27 0.35
CA TYR A 52 -10.25 26.18 -0.12
C TYR A 52 -9.88 24.74 -0.52
N TYR A 53 -10.09 23.76 0.36
CA TYR A 53 -9.70 22.38 0.07
C TYR A 53 -10.54 21.74 -1.04
N ARG A 54 -11.73 22.27 -1.36
CA ARG A 54 -12.55 21.83 -2.51
C ARG A 54 -12.14 22.42 -3.85
N LYS A 55 -11.32 23.47 -3.89
CA LYS A 55 -10.86 24.10 -5.15
C LYS A 55 -9.80 23.30 -5.90
N HIS A 56 -9.19 22.31 -5.24
CA HIS A 56 -8.07 21.55 -5.81
C HIS A 56 -8.05 20.12 -5.31
N LEU A 57 -7.26 19.28 -5.97
CA LEU A 57 -7.02 17.89 -5.58
C LEU A 57 -5.62 17.74 -5.00
N LEU A 58 -5.38 16.62 -4.30
CA LEU A 58 -4.05 16.31 -3.77
C LEU A 58 -3.07 15.92 -4.88
N LYS A 59 -3.49 15.02 -5.77
CA LYS A 59 -2.69 14.50 -6.89
C LYS A 59 -3.53 14.38 -8.15
N ASP A 60 -2.89 14.53 -9.29
CA ASP A 60 -3.47 14.27 -10.61
C ASP A 60 -3.43 12.78 -10.96
N ILE A 61 -4.05 12.43 -12.09
CA ILE A 61 -4.09 11.08 -12.68
C ILE A 61 -2.67 10.56 -12.96
N ASP A 62 -1.77 11.45 -13.37
CA ASP A 62 -0.35 11.15 -13.60
C ASP A 62 0.45 10.98 -12.30
N GLY A 63 -0.17 11.20 -11.13
CA GLY A 63 0.47 11.08 -9.81
C GLY A 63 1.23 12.32 -9.34
N ARG A 64 1.27 13.38 -10.15
CA ARG A 64 1.84 14.70 -9.81
C ARG A 64 1.04 15.38 -8.72
N VAL A 65 1.72 16.08 -7.80
CA VAL A 65 1.04 16.82 -6.72
C VAL A 65 0.41 18.11 -7.25
N LEU A 66 -0.91 18.26 -7.07
CA LEU A 66 -1.65 19.47 -7.45
C LEU A 66 -1.85 20.45 -6.30
N CYS A 67 -1.82 19.95 -5.05
CA CYS A 67 -2.07 20.79 -3.88
C CYS A 67 -1.02 21.90 -3.74
N PRO A 68 -1.40 23.20 -3.81
CA PRO A 68 -0.45 24.30 -3.79
C PRO A 68 0.36 24.37 -2.48
N VAL A 69 -0.27 24.03 -1.35
CA VAL A 69 0.40 23.98 -0.04
C VAL A 69 1.48 22.92 -0.03
N LEU A 70 1.17 21.71 -0.52
CA LEU A 70 2.16 20.64 -0.57
C LEU A 70 3.24 20.93 -1.61
N ARG A 71 2.91 21.53 -2.75
CA ARG A 71 3.88 21.92 -3.78
C ARG A 71 4.91 22.93 -3.28
N ALA A 72 4.50 23.89 -2.45
CA ALA A 72 5.39 24.88 -1.86
C ALA A 72 6.30 24.27 -0.77
N TYR A 73 5.92 23.12 -0.22
CA TYR A 73 6.72 22.42 0.77
C TYR A 73 7.92 21.73 0.12
N THR A 74 9.12 22.10 0.59
CA THR A 74 10.37 21.44 0.18
C THR A 74 10.74 20.39 1.21
N CYS A 75 10.90 19.14 0.77
CA CYS A 75 11.27 18.05 1.67
C CYS A 75 12.68 18.27 2.23
N PRO A 76 12.88 18.36 3.57
CA PRO A 76 14.19 18.64 4.16
C PRO A 76 15.18 17.47 4.05
N ILE A 77 14.71 16.27 3.71
CA ILE A 77 15.55 15.07 3.58
C ILE A 77 16.11 14.93 2.16
N CYS A 78 15.27 15.17 1.14
CA CYS A 78 15.66 14.90 -0.25
C CYS A 78 15.62 16.12 -1.17
N GLY A 79 15.10 17.26 -0.71
CA GLY A 79 14.98 18.50 -1.47
C GLY A 79 13.85 18.55 -2.50
N ALA A 80 13.03 17.51 -2.64
CA ALA A 80 11.94 17.49 -3.60
C ALA A 80 10.85 18.53 -3.23
N CYS A 81 10.32 19.22 -4.25
CA CYS A 81 9.26 20.21 -4.16
C CYS A 81 8.40 20.18 -5.44
N GLY A 82 7.35 21.01 -5.53
CA GLY A 82 6.50 21.08 -6.72
C GLY A 82 5.76 19.77 -7.02
N ASP A 83 5.93 19.25 -8.22
CA ASP A 83 5.23 18.05 -8.72
C ASP A 83 5.57 16.80 -7.90
N ASP A 84 6.79 16.71 -7.39
CA ASP A 84 7.33 15.59 -6.60
C ASP A 84 7.29 15.84 -5.08
N ALA A 85 6.60 16.90 -4.66
CA ALA A 85 6.54 17.27 -3.25
C ALA A 85 5.90 16.17 -2.39
N HIS A 86 6.41 16.01 -1.18
CA HIS A 86 5.90 15.04 -0.23
C HIS A 86 6.31 15.44 1.19
N THR A 87 5.57 14.95 2.18
CA THR A 87 5.94 15.16 3.58
C THR A 87 7.08 14.21 3.98
N VAL A 88 7.81 14.59 5.05
CA VAL A 88 8.95 13.84 5.60
C VAL A 88 8.66 12.33 5.74
N LYS A 89 7.45 11.98 6.21
CA LYS A 89 7.02 10.60 6.43
C LYS A 89 7.03 9.76 5.16
N TYR A 90 6.70 10.36 4.02
CA TYR A 90 6.62 9.67 2.73
C TYR A 90 7.86 9.92 1.86
N CYS A 91 8.95 10.42 2.46
CA CYS A 91 10.19 10.63 1.75
C CYS A 91 10.81 9.28 1.33
N PRO A 92 11.12 9.09 0.04
CA PRO A 92 11.78 7.87 -0.43
C PRO A 92 13.21 7.72 0.10
N LYS A 93 13.84 8.81 0.54
CA LYS A 93 15.14 8.77 1.23
C LYS A 93 15.01 8.84 2.75
N GLY A 94 13.77 8.85 3.26
CA GLY A 94 13.49 8.97 4.69
C GLY A 94 13.67 7.64 5.44
N PRO A 95 13.83 7.69 6.78
CA PRO A 95 13.99 6.51 7.61
C PRO A 95 12.72 5.61 7.64
N TYR A 96 11.57 6.17 7.27
CA TYR A 96 10.30 5.47 7.19
C TYR A 96 10.04 4.81 5.83
N ASN A 97 10.97 4.93 4.87
CA ASN A 97 10.80 4.28 3.57
C ASN A 97 10.83 2.74 3.74
N PRO A 98 9.75 2.02 3.41
CA PRO A 98 9.73 0.56 3.50
C PRO A 98 10.70 -0.12 2.52
N ASN A 99 11.11 0.56 1.44
CA ASN A 99 12.09 0.08 0.48
C ASN A 99 13.54 0.36 0.89
N ALA A 100 13.78 1.20 1.91
CA ALA A 100 15.08 1.27 2.52
C ALA A 100 15.26 -0.02 3.34
N MET A 101 15.97 -1.01 2.78
CA MET A 101 16.30 -2.22 3.54
C MET A 101 16.92 -1.79 4.87
N SER A 102 16.23 -2.07 5.97
CA SER A 102 16.82 -1.85 7.27
C SER A 102 18.14 -2.63 7.36
N THR A 103 19.14 -2.06 8.00
CA THR A 103 20.43 -2.73 8.21
C THR A 103 20.21 -4.12 8.82
N ALA A 104 19.27 -4.25 9.74
CA ALA A 104 18.82 -5.51 10.32
C ALA A 104 18.35 -6.55 9.29
N ASN A 105 17.59 -6.15 8.26
CA ASN A 105 17.12 -7.04 7.21
C ASN A 105 18.24 -7.38 6.19
N ALA A 106 19.16 -6.45 5.93
CA ALA A 106 20.34 -6.73 5.11
C ALA A 106 21.23 -7.84 5.73
N PHE A 107 21.41 -7.83 7.06
CA PHE A 107 22.17 -8.89 7.75
C PHE A 107 21.51 -10.26 7.66
N LYS A 108 20.17 -10.33 7.51
CA LYS A 108 19.43 -11.60 7.33
C LYS A 108 19.63 -12.20 5.95
N LEU A 109 19.85 -11.40 4.92
CA LEU A 109 20.18 -11.91 3.57
C LEU A 109 21.58 -12.53 3.49
N LEU A 110 22.47 -12.13 4.39
CA LEU A 110 23.86 -12.58 4.44
C LEU A 110 24.05 -13.92 5.16
N ARG A 111 23.01 -14.44 5.84
CA ARG A 111 23.05 -15.68 6.62
C ARG A 111 21.91 -16.61 6.19
N ASN A 112 22.16 -17.91 6.14
CA ASN A 112 21.10 -18.90 5.91
C ASN A 112 20.32 -19.19 7.21
N SER A 113 19.28 -20.04 7.13
CA SER A 113 18.45 -20.45 8.26
C SER A 113 19.22 -21.14 9.40
N THR A 114 20.44 -21.60 9.15
CA THR A 114 21.36 -22.16 10.15
C THR A 114 22.39 -21.15 10.67
N GLY A 115 22.26 -19.87 10.32
CA GLY A 115 23.12 -18.78 10.81
C GLY A 115 24.51 -18.71 10.16
N LYS A 116 24.83 -19.62 9.23
CA LYS A 116 26.09 -19.59 8.48
C LYS A 116 26.07 -18.43 7.49
N ARG A 117 27.15 -17.65 7.51
CA ARG A 117 27.37 -16.59 6.51
C ARG A 117 27.55 -17.24 5.14
N ARG A 118 26.82 -16.76 4.15
CA ARG A 118 27.00 -17.18 2.75
C ARG A 118 28.33 -16.61 2.28
N SER A 119 29.32 -17.46 1.98
CA SER A 119 30.55 -17.02 1.31
C SER A 119 30.23 -16.70 -0.15
N LYS A 120 30.90 -15.69 -0.69
CA LYS A 120 30.80 -15.30 -2.09
C LYS A 120 31.52 -16.31 -2.97
#